data_AF-A0A534YVB8-F1
#
_entry.id   AF-A0A534YVB8-F1
#
_cell.length_a   1.000
_cell.length_b   1.000
_cell.length_c   1.000
_cell.angle_alpha   90.00
_cell.angle_beta   90.00
_cell.angle_gamma   90.00
#
_symmetry.space_group_name_H-M   'P 1'
#
loop_
_entity.id
_entity.type
_entity.pdbx_description
1 polymer ?
#
loop_
_entity_poly.entity_id
_entity_poly.type
_entity_poly.pdbx_seq_one_letter_code
_entity_poly.pdbx_strand_id
1 'polypeptide(L)'
;MRSVCSAAALVFLASAACGTLSNEDIAFLSALPRKSDLHVQVPVQSSSTQPACAIGDAADWRKAKDRGDQINSAVDGVLALVDVVRAIPPTQRKTDLRVWGPFADQQHPGVEYQVNILRFPPPPDAKESLAYLYSFEGRRTGGPFQTVIDGFFLGGQAKGGQGEIDLHFDSAYALGTNKPDDPHGDMVIRYDETSDPRTVQLNLGQGGLALDPFDYFYAGYSNGSGRFDYVLNDATRGTHEVISAFFKANGSGTANITFRTPLLTTQVDECWDELACLTFVRDPLSVTKLCGVNASCGVAAACPTVP
;
A
#
# COMPACT_ATOMS: atom_id res chain seq x y z
N MET A 1 5.85 19.34 -17.44
CA MET A 1 7.20 18.74 -17.45
C MET A 1 7.13 17.49 -16.58
N ARG A 2 7.26 16.31 -17.17
CA ARG A 2 7.08 15.02 -16.48
C ARG A 2 8.38 14.69 -15.76
N SER A 3 8.41 14.83 -14.44
CA SER A 3 9.49 14.26 -13.61
C SER A 3 9.34 12.74 -13.64
N VAL A 4 10.35 12.10 -14.21
CA VAL A 4 10.50 10.64 -14.18
C VAL A 4 10.81 10.26 -12.74
N CYS A 5 10.01 9.33 -12.21
CA CYS A 5 10.17 8.72 -10.90
C CYS A 5 11.49 7.92 -10.90
N SER A 6 12.56 8.53 -10.40
CA SER A 6 13.81 7.81 -10.16
C SER A 6 13.70 7.09 -8.83
N ALA A 7 13.50 5.78 -8.89
CA ALA A 7 13.71 4.89 -7.75
C ALA A 7 15.17 5.08 -7.27
N ALA A 8 15.33 5.70 -6.11
CA ALA A 8 16.62 5.89 -5.46
C ALA A 8 17.08 4.53 -4.91
N ALA A 9 17.80 3.77 -5.72
CA ALA A 9 18.46 2.55 -5.29
C ALA A 9 19.56 2.93 -4.28
N LEU A 10 19.45 2.42 -3.05
CA LEU A 10 20.58 2.37 -2.11
C LEU A 10 21.66 1.49 -2.75
N VAL A 11 22.73 2.11 -3.23
CA VAL A 11 23.91 1.41 -3.70
C VAL A 11 24.75 1.13 -2.46
N PHE A 12 24.83 -0.13 -2.02
CA PHE A 12 25.73 -0.54 -0.94
C PHE A 12 27.05 -1.04 -1.54
N LEU A 13 28.18 -0.61 -0.98
CA LEU A 13 29.51 -1.09 -1.37
C LEU A 13 29.74 -2.40 -0.61
N ALA A 14 29.56 -3.52 -1.30
CA ALA A 14 29.80 -4.85 -0.78
C ALA A 14 31.31 -5.06 -0.54
N SER A 15 31.79 -4.71 0.64
CA SER A 15 33.09 -5.16 1.14
C SER A 15 33.00 -6.65 1.50
N ALA A 16 33.31 -7.50 0.52
CA ALA A 16 33.79 -8.88 0.68
C ALA A 16 32.98 -9.84 1.58
N ALA A 17 31.67 -9.95 1.38
CA ALA A 17 30.96 -11.17 1.77
C ALA A 17 31.10 -12.22 0.65
N CYS A 18 32.23 -12.93 0.61
CA CYS A 18 32.42 -14.11 -0.24
C CYS A 18 31.55 -15.27 0.27
N GLY A 19 30.26 -15.28 -0.06
CA GLY A 19 29.35 -16.37 0.29
C GLY A 19 28.15 -16.44 -0.64
N THR A 20 27.74 -17.65 -1.00
CA THR A 20 26.47 -17.88 -1.69
C THR A 20 25.33 -17.96 -0.67
N LEU A 21 24.10 -17.67 -1.11
CA LEU A 21 22.90 -17.95 -0.32
C LEU A 21 22.77 -19.46 -0.12
N SER A 22 22.51 -19.88 1.13
CA SER A 22 22.11 -21.25 1.44
C SER A 22 20.60 -21.45 1.28
N ASN A 23 20.14 -22.70 1.16
CA ASN A 23 18.70 -23.01 1.16
C ASN A 23 17.98 -22.46 2.40
N GLU A 24 18.68 -22.47 3.54
CA GLU A 24 18.13 -21.92 4.78
C GLU A 24 18.00 -20.39 4.68
N ASP A 25 18.98 -19.69 4.12
CA ASP A 25 18.88 -18.23 3.92
C ASP A 25 17.69 -17.88 3.01
N ILE A 26 17.42 -18.70 1.97
CA ILE A 26 16.26 -18.53 1.08
C ILE A 26 14.94 -18.69 1.85
N ALA A 27 14.86 -19.58 2.84
CA ALA A 27 13.66 -19.75 3.66
C ALA A 27 13.37 -18.48 4.50
N PHE A 28 14.40 -17.85 5.10
CA PHE A 28 14.26 -16.58 5.80
C PHE A 28 13.86 -15.43 4.85
N LEU A 29 14.51 -15.33 3.68
CA LEU A 29 14.22 -14.28 2.69
C LEU A 29 12.83 -14.41 2.06
N SER A 30 12.30 -15.64 1.99
CA SER A 30 10.97 -15.90 1.42
C SER A 30 9.84 -15.39 2.31
N ALA A 31 10.08 -15.26 3.62
CA ALA A 31 9.13 -14.67 4.56
C ALA A 31 9.01 -13.14 4.44
N LEU A 32 9.95 -12.48 3.76
CA LEU A 32 9.84 -11.05 3.49
C LEU A 32 8.79 -10.80 2.39
N PRO A 33 7.94 -9.78 2.52
CA PRO A 33 6.89 -9.47 1.57
C PRO A 33 7.44 -9.14 0.19
N ARG A 34 6.64 -9.37 -0.85
CA ARG A 34 6.97 -9.09 -2.26
C ARG A 34 6.00 -8.07 -2.83
N LYS A 35 6.36 -7.56 -4.00
CA LYS A 35 5.52 -6.63 -4.76
C LYS A 35 4.12 -7.18 -5.02
N SER A 36 4.03 -8.45 -5.42
CA SER A 36 2.75 -9.13 -5.67
C SER A 36 1.82 -9.18 -4.46
N ASP A 37 2.41 -9.16 -3.27
CA ASP A 37 1.73 -9.43 -2.02
C ASP A 37 1.02 -8.13 -1.56
N LEU A 38 1.72 -7.00 -1.73
CA LEU A 38 1.31 -5.69 -1.23
C LEU A 38 0.66 -4.78 -2.28
N HIS A 39 0.92 -4.99 -3.58
CA HIS A 39 0.42 -4.07 -4.61
C HIS A 39 -1.10 -4.13 -4.73
N VAL A 40 -1.72 -2.96 -4.77
CA VAL A 40 -3.14 -2.73 -5.03
C VAL A 40 -3.38 -2.74 -6.54
N GLN A 41 -4.45 -3.39 -7.00
CA GLN A 41 -4.79 -3.44 -8.42
C GLN A 41 -6.19 -2.86 -8.64
N VAL A 42 -6.24 -1.63 -9.16
CA VAL A 42 -7.46 -0.91 -9.50
C VAL A 42 -7.62 -0.91 -11.03
N PRO A 43 -8.65 -1.56 -11.60
CA PRO A 43 -8.83 -1.62 -13.05
C PRO A 43 -9.43 -0.32 -13.58
N VAL A 44 -8.66 0.46 -14.34
CA VAL A 44 -9.19 1.61 -15.07
C VAL A 44 -8.72 1.54 -16.52
N GLN A 45 -9.66 1.63 -17.46
CA GLN A 45 -9.33 1.71 -18.88
C GLN A 45 -8.80 3.12 -19.21
N SER A 46 -7.55 3.20 -19.63
CA SER A 46 -6.95 4.42 -20.18
C SER A 46 -7.38 4.60 -21.65
N SER A 47 -8.64 4.92 -21.93
CA SER A 47 -9.05 5.24 -23.31
C SER A 47 -8.90 6.74 -23.57
N SER A 48 -8.02 7.13 -24.51
CA SER A 48 -7.78 8.53 -24.89
C SER A 48 -8.92 9.18 -25.69
N THR A 49 -9.93 8.41 -26.07
CA THR A 49 -11.13 8.83 -26.80
C THR A 49 -12.35 8.24 -26.12
N GLN A 50 -12.83 8.92 -25.08
CA GLN A 50 -14.08 8.56 -24.40
C GLN A 50 -15.27 9.13 -25.19
N PRO A 51 -16.32 8.34 -25.45
CA PRO A 51 -17.59 8.91 -25.87
C PRO A 51 -18.16 9.80 -24.75
N ALA A 52 -18.95 10.81 -25.10
CA ALA A 52 -19.60 11.65 -24.10
C ALA A 52 -20.60 10.81 -23.27
N CYS A 53 -20.35 10.68 -21.97
CA CYS A 53 -21.23 9.96 -21.05
C CYS A 53 -22.54 10.75 -20.82
N ALA A 54 -23.69 10.07 -20.82
CA ALA A 54 -25.00 10.72 -20.78
C ALA A 54 -25.30 11.44 -19.44
N ILE A 55 -24.85 10.88 -18.32
CA ILE A 55 -24.96 11.50 -16.99
C ILE A 55 -23.67 12.27 -16.67
N GLY A 56 -22.54 11.65 -16.93
CA GLY A 56 -21.20 12.17 -16.66
C GLY A 56 -20.20 11.03 -16.52
N ASP A 57 -18.94 11.39 -16.37
CA ASP A 57 -17.88 10.42 -16.12
C ASP A 57 -17.85 10.05 -14.63
N ALA A 58 -17.49 8.81 -14.30
CA ALA A 58 -17.22 8.39 -12.92
C ALA A 58 -15.85 8.95 -12.46
N ALA A 59 -15.79 10.26 -12.28
CA ALA A 59 -14.55 10.99 -12.04
C ALA A 59 -13.86 10.57 -10.73
N ASP A 60 -14.63 10.30 -9.68
CA ASP A 60 -14.07 9.88 -8.39
C ASP A 60 -13.49 8.48 -8.48
N TRP A 61 -14.14 7.55 -9.18
CA TRP A 61 -13.58 6.23 -9.50
C TRP A 61 -12.27 6.33 -10.29
N ARG A 62 -12.16 7.25 -11.26
CA ARG A 62 -10.90 7.41 -12.01
C ARG A 62 -9.73 7.83 -11.10
N LYS A 63 -9.98 8.64 -10.08
CA LYS A 63 -8.97 9.02 -9.08
C LYS A 63 -8.54 7.84 -8.19
N ALA A 64 -9.36 6.78 -8.07
CA ALA A 64 -8.98 5.56 -7.36
C ALA A 64 -7.68 4.96 -7.91
N LYS A 65 -7.48 5.02 -9.23
CA LYS A 65 -6.25 4.52 -9.87
C LYS A 65 -5.03 5.32 -9.44
N ASP A 66 -5.13 6.65 -9.44
CA ASP A 66 -4.03 7.52 -9.03
C ASP A 66 -3.68 7.27 -7.55
N ARG A 67 -4.67 7.09 -6.68
CA ARG A 67 -4.45 6.72 -5.27
C ARG A 67 -3.83 5.33 -5.12
N GLY A 68 -4.30 4.34 -5.87
CA GLY A 68 -3.70 3.01 -5.91
C GLY A 68 -2.24 3.05 -6.37
N ASP A 69 -1.91 3.86 -7.38
CA ASP A 69 -0.54 4.04 -7.87
C ASP A 69 0.35 4.75 -6.83
N GLN A 70 -0.18 5.73 -6.10
CA GLN A 70 0.54 6.37 -4.99
C GLN A 70 0.85 5.38 -3.88
N ILE A 71 -0.13 4.57 -3.46
CA ILE A 71 0.08 3.48 -2.48
C ILE A 71 1.14 2.50 -3.00
N ASN A 72 1.04 2.07 -4.24
CA ASN A 72 1.99 1.16 -4.86
C ASN A 72 3.41 1.74 -4.94
N SER A 73 3.54 3.05 -5.19
CA SER A 73 4.81 3.76 -5.18
C SER A 73 5.41 3.84 -3.78
N ALA A 74 4.60 4.07 -2.75
CA ALA A 74 5.03 4.05 -1.35
C ALA A 74 5.54 2.65 -0.98
N VAL A 75 4.77 1.61 -1.28
CA VAL A 75 5.12 0.19 -1.10
C VAL A 75 6.41 -0.17 -1.84
N ASP A 76 6.59 0.27 -3.09
CA ASP A 76 7.81 0.01 -3.86
C ASP A 76 9.06 0.62 -3.19
N GLY A 77 8.92 1.76 -2.53
CA GLY A 77 10.00 2.36 -1.73
C GLY A 77 10.44 1.47 -0.57
N VAL A 78 9.48 0.85 0.14
CA VAL A 78 9.75 -0.10 1.23
C VAL A 78 10.41 -1.37 0.71
N LEU A 79 9.86 -1.92 -0.38
CA LEU A 79 10.33 -3.17 -0.97
C LEU A 79 11.72 -3.03 -1.61
N ALA A 80 12.11 -1.84 -2.06
CA ALA A 80 13.46 -1.60 -2.56
C ALA A 80 14.54 -1.92 -1.49
N LEU A 81 14.27 -1.67 -0.21
CA LEU A 81 15.18 -2.02 0.88
C LEU A 81 15.21 -3.54 1.13
N VAL A 82 14.05 -4.20 1.05
CA VAL A 82 13.93 -5.66 1.12
C VAL A 82 14.72 -6.33 0.00
N ASP A 83 14.67 -5.78 -1.21
CA ASP A 83 15.35 -6.35 -2.38
C ASP A 83 16.88 -6.25 -2.29
N VAL A 84 17.43 -5.24 -1.60
CA VAL A 84 18.86 -5.19 -1.27
C VAL A 84 19.28 -6.39 -0.43
N VAL A 85 18.52 -6.72 0.62
CA VAL A 85 18.81 -7.85 1.52
C VAL A 85 18.76 -9.17 0.78
N ARG A 86 17.85 -9.30 -0.19
CA ARG A 86 17.74 -10.49 -1.05
C ARG A 86 18.94 -10.70 -1.96
N ALA A 87 19.69 -9.64 -2.28
CA ALA A 87 20.80 -9.69 -3.23
C ALA A 87 22.12 -10.16 -2.61
N ILE A 88 22.23 -10.20 -1.28
CA ILE A 88 23.50 -10.48 -0.58
C ILE A 88 23.33 -11.54 0.51
N PRO A 89 24.36 -12.34 0.81
CA PRO A 89 24.31 -13.30 1.91
C PRO A 89 24.29 -12.58 3.28
N PRO A 90 23.70 -13.21 4.31
CA PRO A 90 23.75 -12.70 5.68
C PRO A 90 25.20 -12.70 6.19
N THR A 91 25.55 -11.67 6.95
CA THR A 91 26.84 -11.55 7.64
C THR A 91 26.92 -12.45 8.85
N GLN A 92 25.79 -12.79 9.48
CA GLN A 92 25.73 -13.76 10.58
C GLN A 92 24.58 -14.76 10.39
N ARG A 93 24.87 -16.01 10.75
CA ARG A 93 23.91 -17.12 10.75
C ARG A 93 23.88 -17.75 12.14
N LYS A 94 22.70 -17.84 12.73
CA LYS A 94 22.40 -18.64 13.93
C LYS A 94 21.23 -19.58 13.62
N THR A 95 20.87 -20.52 14.50
CA THR A 95 19.78 -21.48 14.22
C THR A 95 18.51 -20.79 13.71
N ASP A 96 18.00 -19.83 14.47
CA ASP A 96 16.73 -19.16 14.17
C ASP A 96 16.88 -17.68 13.78
N LEU A 97 18.11 -17.20 13.57
CA LEU A 97 18.37 -15.79 13.25
C LEU A 97 19.30 -15.67 12.04
N ARG A 98 18.96 -14.74 11.17
CA ARG A 98 19.84 -14.23 10.11
C ARG A 98 20.03 -12.73 10.29
N VAL A 99 21.28 -12.29 10.18
CA VAL A 99 21.65 -10.88 10.25
C VAL A 99 22.37 -10.50 8.97
N TRP A 100 21.94 -9.41 8.35
CA TRP A 100 22.63 -8.75 7.26
C TRP A 100 23.19 -7.42 7.75
N GLY A 101 24.48 -7.19 7.54
CA GLY A 101 25.16 -5.95 7.90
C GLY A 101 25.99 -6.05 9.18
N PRO A 102 26.38 -4.90 9.78
CA PRO A 102 26.01 -3.55 9.35
C PRO A 102 26.62 -3.15 8.00
N PHE A 103 25.89 -2.36 7.23
CA PHE A 103 26.34 -1.76 5.97
C PHE A 103 26.31 -0.24 6.09
N ALA A 104 27.37 0.42 5.63
CA ALA A 104 27.39 1.88 5.57
C ALA A 104 26.39 2.37 4.50
N ASP A 105 25.59 3.37 4.85
CA ASP A 105 24.76 4.09 3.89
C ASP A 105 25.63 5.05 3.07
N GLN A 106 25.66 4.85 1.75
CA GLN A 106 26.42 5.72 0.85
C GLN A 106 25.79 7.10 0.68
N GLN A 107 24.47 7.21 0.82
CA GLN A 107 23.75 8.47 0.64
C GLN A 107 23.80 9.33 1.91
N HIS A 108 23.97 8.70 3.08
CA HIS A 108 24.03 9.36 4.38
C HIS A 108 25.33 8.97 5.12
N PRO A 109 26.46 9.63 4.83
CA PRO A 109 27.74 9.32 5.48
C PRO A 109 27.67 9.35 7.00
N GLY A 110 28.17 8.27 7.63
CA GLY A 110 28.11 8.10 9.08
C GLY A 110 26.83 7.43 9.59
N VAL A 111 25.96 6.95 8.70
CA VAL A 111 24.84 6.07 9.03
C VAL A 111 25.15 4.63 8.59
N GLU A 112 24.76 3.66 9.42
CA GLU A 112 24.88 2.22 9.14
C GLU A 112 23.54 1.53 9.34
N TYR A 113 23.22 0.56 8.49
CA TYR A 113 22.01 -0.26 8.56
C TYR A 113 22.32 -1.72 8.78
N GLN A 114 21.48 -2.41 9.54
CA GLN A 114 21.44 -3.86 9.62
C GLN A 114 20.02 -4.38 9.45
N VAL A 115 19.89 -5.63 9.06
CA VAL A 115 18.60 -6.31 8.94
C VAL A 115 18.64 -7.62 9.70
N ASN A 116 17.67 -7.82 10.57
CA ASN A 116 17.51 -9.04 11.35
C ASN A 116 16.26 -9.76 10.88
N ILE A 117 16.35 -11.07 10.67
CA ILE A 117 15.17 -11.92 10.45
C ILE A 117 15.23 -13.07 11.45
N LEU A 118 14.27 -13.08 12.37
CA LEU A 118 14.12 -14.06 13.43
C LEU A 118 12.97 -15.02 13.08
N ARG A 119 13.27 -16.31 13.02
CA ARG A 119 12.25 -17.35 13.04
C ARG A 119 11.85 -17.58 14.49
N PHE A 120 10.56 -17.69 14.75
CA PHE A 120 10.07 -18.03 16.08
C PHE A 120 8.98 -19.10 15.99
N PRO A 121 8.73 -19.85 17.09
CA PRO A 121 7.64 -20.81 17.11
C PRO A 121 6.31 -20.07 16.91
N PRO A 122 5.42 -20.52 16.00
CA PRO A 122 4.10 -19.94 15.88
C PRO A 122 3.33 -20.06 17.20
N PRO A 123 2.37 -19.16 17.47
CA PRO A 123 1.48 -19.26 18.62
C PRO A 123 0.84 -20.66 18.72
N PRO A 124 0.60 -21.22 19.93
CA PRO A 124 0.06 -22.57 20.09
C PRO A 124 -1.30 -22.82 19.41
N ASP A 125 -2.04 -21.74 19.16
CA ASP A 125 -3.36 -21.69 18.53
C ASP A 125 -3.32 -21.23 17.06
N ALA A 126 -2.15 -20.85 16.55
CA ALA A 126 -1.99 -20.46 15.15
C ALA A 126 -2.21 -21.66 14.23
N LYS A 127 -2.91 -21.42 13.11
CA LYS A 127 -3.06 -22.43 12.04
C LYS A 127 -1.78 -22.54 11.21
N GLU A 128 -0.96 -21.51 11.27
CA GLU A 128 0.27 -21.31 10.52
C GLU A 128 1.44 -22.05 11.19
N SER A 129 2.25 -22.73 10.39
CA SER A 129 3.40 -23.49 10.88
C SER A 129 4.71 -22.70 10.87
N LEU A 130 4.73 -21.54 10.22
CA LEU A 130 5.91 -20.68 10.11
C LEU A 130 5.59 -19.27 10.59
N ALA A 131 6.48 -18.74 11.42
CA ALA A 131 6.41 -17.39 11.94
C ALA A 131 7.79 -16.72 11.91
N TYR A 132 7.84 -15.51 11.36
CA TYR A 132 9.06 -14.71 11.24
C TYR A 132 8.82 -13.27 11.69
N LEU A 133 9.79 -12.70 12.41
CA LEU A 133 9.91 -11.26 12.64
C LEU A 133 11.07 -10.75 11.80
N TYR A 134 10.91 -9.57 11.22
CA TYR A 134 12.02 -8.87 10.57
C TYR A 134 12.12 -7.44 11.08
N SER A 135 13.35 -6.94 11.20
CA SER A 135 13.64 -5.55 11.51
C SER A 135 14.75 -5.02 10.64
N PHE A 136 14.58 -3.81 10.14
CA PHE A 136 15.58 -3.00 9.46
C PHE A 136 15.92 -1.86 10.41
N GLU A 137 17.17 -1.86 10.85
CA GLU A 137 17.62 -1.00 11.93
C GLU A 137 18.75 -0.11 11.43
N GLY A 138 18.67 1.19 11.74
CA GLY A 138 19.68 2.18 11.40
C GLY A 138 20.34 2.75 12.65
N ARG A 139 21.60 3.17 12.52
CA ARG A 139 22.30 3.94 13.56
C ARG A 139 23.23 4.97 12.94
N ARG A 140 23.56 6.01 13.70
CA ARG A 140 24.80 6.76 13.44
C ARG A 140 25.99 5.96 13.95
N THR A 141 27.14 6.06 13.29
CA THR A 141 28.36 5.33 13.64
C THR A 141 28.70 5.51 15.13
N GLY A 142 28.81 4.40 15.86
CA GLY A 142 29.08 4.38 17.30
C GLY A 142 27.86 4.59 18.21
N GLY A 143 26.68 4.85 17.65
CA GLY A 143 25.41 4.95 18.38
C GLY A 143 24.64 3.63 18.50
N PRO A 144 23.50 3.63 19.19
CA PRO A 144 22.59 2.48 19.24
C PRO A 144 21.82 2.32 17.92
N PHE A 145 21.46 1.08 17.59
CA PHE A 145 20.50 0.78 16.53
C PHE A 145 19.09 1.19 16.92
N GLN A 146 18.38 1.76 15.96
CA GLN A 146 16.99 2.17 16.05
C GLN A 146 16.24 1.50 14.90
N THR A 147 15.08 0.93 15.20
CA THR A 147 14.22 0.30 14.19
C THR A 147 13.61 1.36 13.29
N VAL A 148 13.78 1.21 11.98
CA VAL A 148 13.20 2.10 10.97
C VAL A 148 12.05 1.40 10.26
N ILE A 149 12.17 0.09 10.07
CA ILE A 149 11.09 -0.76 9.56
C ILE A 149 11.10 -2.03 10.39
N ASP A 150 9.94 -2.52 10.81
CA ASP A 150 9.80 -3.89 11.27
C ASP A 150 8.50 -4.51 10.79
N GLY A 151 8.24 -5.72 11.24
CA GLY A 151 7.05 -6.44 10.85
C GLY A 151 7.18 -7.93 11.07
N PHE A 152 6.14 -8.63 10.64
CA PHE A 152 6.06 -10.07 10.79
C PHE A 152 5.42 -10.75 9.58
N PHE A 153 5.67 -12.05 9.50
CA PHE A 153 5.02 -12.96 8.57
C PHE A 153 4.53 -14.20 9.31
N LEU A 154 3.29 -14.62 9.01
CA LEU A 154 2.69 -15.87 9.43
C LEU A 154 2.17 -16.63 8.21
N GLY A 155 2.53 -17.91 8.08
CA GLY A 155 1.99 -18.73 6.99
C GLY A 155 2.29 -20.23 7.12
N GLY A 156 1.58 -21.05 6.34
CA GLY A 156 1.87 -22.49 6.22
C GLY A 156 3.14 -22.78 5.40
N GLN A 157 3.56 -21.82 4.59
CA GLN A 157 4.79 -21.83 3.79
C GLN A 157 5.30 -20.39 3.70
N ALA A 158 6.53 -20.18 3.24
CA ALA A 158 7.14 -18.85 3.13
C ALA A 158 6.61 -18.04 1.92
N LYS A 159 5.30 -18.12 1.64
CA LYS A 159 4.54 -17.33 0.65
C LYS A 159 3.03 -17.55 0.88
N GLY A 160 2.20 -16.55 0.54
CA GLY A 160 0.73 -16.68 0.58
C GLY A 160 0.20 -16.80 2.01
N GLY A 161 0.87 -16.08 2.91
CA GLY A 161 0.49 -15.96 4.31
C GLY A 161 -0.13 -14.60 4.58
N GLN A 162 -0.03 -14.18 5.83
CA GLN A 162 -0.41 -12.85 6.29
C GLN A 162 0.77 -12.18 6.98
N GLY A 163 0.76 -10.86 7.05
CA GLY A 163 1.81 -10.13 7.73
C GLY A 163 1.51 -8.66 7.91
N GLU A 164 2.44 -8.01 8.59
CA GLU A 164 2.42 -6.58 8.89
C GLU A 164 3.80 -5.99 8.59
N ILE A 165 3.81 -4.74 8.13
CA ILE A 165 5.02 -3.94 7.95
C ILE A 165 4.76 -2.59 8.60
N ASP A 166 5.61 -2.24 9.54
CA ASP A 166 5.59 -0.97 10.26
C ASP A 166 6.77 -0.12 9.79
N LEU A 167 6.49 1.12 9.43
CA LEU A 167 7.49 2.11 9.04
C LEU A 167 7.52 3.22 10.08
N HIS A 168 8.68 3.41 10.72
CA HIS A 168 8.89 4.41 11.76
C HIS A 168 9.62 5.63 11.18
N PHE A 169 8.86 6.59 10.68
CA PHE A 169 9.46 7.75 10.01
C PHE A 169 10.26 8.62 10.98
N ASP A 170 9.82 8.75 12.23
CA ASP A 170 10.54 9.52 13.25
C ASP A 170 11.95 8.96 13.51
N SER A 171 12.15 7.66 13.35
CA SER A 171 13.47 7.04 13.40
C SER A 171 14.33 7.42 12.18
N ALA A 172 13.75 7.51 10.99
CA ALA A 172 14.46 8.05 9.81
C ALA A 172 14.85 9.52 9.99
N TYR A 173 13.96 10.35 10.58
CA TYR A 173 14.27 11.73 10.96
C TYR A 173 15.42 11.83 11.96
N ALA A 174 15.40 11.01 13.02
CA ALA A 174 16.45 10.99 14.04
C ALA A 174 17.82 10.60 13.46
N LEU A 175 17.84 9.73 12.45
CA LEU A 175 19.06 9.36 11.71
C LEU A 175 19.47 10.46 10.73
N GLY A 176 18.53 11.25 10.22
CA GLY A 176 18.73 12.23 9.15
C GLY A 176 18.72 11.60 7.77
N THR A 177 17.96 10.52 7.61
CA THR A 177 17.82 9.73 6.37
C THR A 177 16.42 9.86 5.76
N ASN A 178 15.56 10.72 6.33
CA ASN A 178 14.22 10.98 5.83
C ASN A 178 14.26 11.73 4.49
N LYS A 179 13.23 11.55 3.68
CA LYS A 179 12.96 12.33 2.47
C LYS A 179 12.16 13.59 2.80
N PRO A 180 12.13 14.59 1.88
CA PRO A 180 11.37 15.82 2.10
C PRO A 180 9.86 15.64 2.27
N ASP A 181 9.29 14.57 1.71
CA ASP A 181 7.86 14.24 1.70
C ASP A 181 7.48 13.08 2.62
N ASP A 182 8.43 12.60 3.42
CA ASP A 182 8.15 11.61 4.46
C ASP A 182 7.25 12.25 5.55
N PRO A 183 6.21 11.55 6.02
CA PRO A 183 5.41 11.98 7.16
C PRO A 183 6.18 11.82 8.47
N HIS A 184 5.64 12.37 9.56
CA HIS A 184 6.03 12.01 10.93
C HIS A 184 5.18 10.86 11.47
N GLY A 185 5.66 10.16 12.49
CA GLY A 185 4.98 9.02 13.12
C GLY A 185 5.16 7.71 12.34
N ASP A 186 4.11 6.89 12.32
CA ASP A 186 4.14 5.52 11.79
C ASP A 186 3.19 5.31 10.59
N MET A 187 3.59 4.43 9.67
CA MET A 187 2.71 3.83 8.66
C MET A 187 2.71 2.32 8.84
N VAL A 188 1.51 1.74 8.87
CA VAL A 188 1.32 0.28 9.05
C VAL A 188 0.66 -0.30 7.81
N ILE A 189 1.29 -1.31 7.23
CA ILE A 189 0.77 -2.06 6.08
C ILE A 189 0.47 -3.47 6.54
N ARG A 190 -0.81 -3.88 6.51
CA ARG A 190 -1.24 -5.25 6.76
C ARG A 190 -1.63 -5.91 5.45
N TYR A 191 -1.29 -7.18 5.31
CA TYR A 191 -1.71 -7.97 4.15
C TYR A 191 -2.12 -9.38 4.59
N ASP A 192 -3.09 -9.94 3.87
CA ASP A 192 -3.57 -11.31 4.05
C ASP A 192 -3.83 -11.94 2.68
N GLU A 193 -3.06 -12.98 2.36
CA GLU A 193 -3.21 -13.82 1.17
C GLU A 193 -3.69 -15.24 1.50
N THR A 194 -4.13 -15.49 2.73
CA THR A 194 -4.56 -16.83 3.16
C THR A 194 -5.90 -17.27 2.58
N SER A 195 -6.65 -16.32 1.99
CA SER A 195 -7.96 -16.55 1.38
C SER A 195 -8.21 -15.66 0.15
N ASP A 196 -9.30 -15.94 -0.57
CA ASP A 196 -9.82 -15.09 -1.65
C ASP A 196 -11.07 -14.35 -1.10
N PRO A 197 -11.10 -13.02 -1.06
CA PRO A 197 -10.12 -12.08 -1.64
C PRO A 197 -8.85 -11.96 -0.80
N ARG A 198 -7.72 -11.67 -1.48
CA ARG A 198 -6.55 -11.16 -0.76
C ARG A 198 -6.83 -9.73 -0.29
N THR A 199 -6.31 -9.35 0.86
CA THR A 199 -6.51 -8.01 1.41
C THR A 199 -5.20 -7.28 1.67
N VAL A 200 -5.23 -5.96 1.48
CA VAL A 200 -4.15 -5.04 1.86
C VAL A 200 -4.77 -3.85 2.57
N GLN A 201 -4.32 -3.55 3.78
CA GLN A 201 -4.68 -2.37 4.52
C GLN A 201 -3.45 -1.50 4.73
N LEU A 202 -3.55 -0.21 4.48
CA LEU A 202 -2.52 0.78 4.80
C LEU A 202 -3.13 1.81 5.74
N ASN A 203 -2.63 1.85 6.97
CA ASN A 203 -2.95 2.88 7.93
C ASN A 203 -1.84 3.94 7.92
N LEU A 204 -2.23 5.19 7.70
CA LEU A 204 -1.32 6.33 7.73
C LEU A 204 -1.79 7.32 8.79
N GLY A 205 -1.06 7.38 9.92
CA GLY A 205 -1.45 8.23 11.06
C GLY A 205 -1.32 9.73 10.81
N GLN A 206 -0.44 10.13 9.89
CA GLN A 206 -0.20 11.52 9.46
C GLN A 206 0.00 11.56 7.94
N GLY A 207 -0.51 12.60 7.27
CA GLY A 207 -0.36 12.73 5.82
C GLY A 207 1.10 12.83 5.38
N GLY A 208 1.41 12.24 4.21
CA GLY A 208 2.76 12.14 3.62
C GLY A 208 2.77 11.15 2.47
N LEU A 209 3.88 11.00 1.75
CA LEU A 209 3.97 10.10 0.58
C LEU A 209 2.89 10.35 -0.49
N ALA A 210 2.48 11.62 -0.65
CA ALA A 210 1.34 12.04 -1.47
C ALA A 210 -0.04 11.46 -1.07
N LEU A 211 -0.12 10.83 0.10
CA LEU A 211 -1.34 10.28 0.68
C LEU A 211 -1.82 11.12 1.86
N ASP A 212 -3.14 11.16 1.98
CA ASP A 212 -3.83 11.73 3.12
C ASP A 212 -3.87 10.73 4.30
N PRO A 213 -3.88 11.20 5.56
CA PRO A 213 -4.01 10.31 6.70
C PRO A 213 -5.38 9.62 6.69
N PHE A 214 -5.36 8.31 6.49
CA PHE A 214 -6.55 7.49 6.28
C PHE A 214 -6.24 5.99 6.42
N ASP A 215 -7.29 5.21 6.65
CA ASP A 215 -7.27 3.75 6.60
C ASP A 215 -7.62 3.28 5.18
N TYR A 216 -6.62 3.21 4.31
CA TYR A 216 -6.83 2.67 2.96
C TYR A 216 -7.02 1.15 3.05
N PHE A 217 -7.99 0.63 2.30
CA PHE A 217 -8.27 -0.80 2.27
C PHE A 217 -8.47 -1.28 0.85
N TYR A 218 -7.89 -2.43 0.53
CA TYR A 218 -8.05 -3.12 -0.73
C TYR A 218 -8.43 -4.58 -0.49
N ALA A 219 -9.42 -5.06 -1.22
CA ALA A 219 -9.71 -6.47 -1.38
C ALA A 219 -9.68 -6.82 -2.87
N GLY A 220 -8.78 -7.72 -3.26
CA GLY A 220 -8.62 -8.16 -4.64
C GLY A 220 -8.99 -9.63 -4.78
N TYR A 221 -10.02 -9.91 -5.57
CA TYR A 221 -10.40 -11.29 -5.88
C TYR A 221 -9.55 -11.86 -7.01
N SER A 222 -9.34 -13.17 -6.99
CA SER A 222 -8.65 -13.92 -8.04
C SER A 222 -9.24 -13.74 -9.44
N ASN A 223 -10.54 -13.42 -9.53
CA ASN A 223 -11.25 -13.15 -10.78
C ASN A 223 -11.02 -11.73 -11.33
N GLY A 224 -10.25 -10.87 -10.64
CA GLY A 224 -9.97 -9.49 -11.01
C GLY A 224 -10.99 -8.44 -10.54
N SER A 225 -12.06 -8.86 -9.86
CA SER A 225 -12.96 -7.93 -9.14
C SER A 225 -12.38 -7.53 -7.79
N GLY A 226 -12.94 -6.50 -7.17
CA GLY A 226 -12.43 -6.05 -5.88
C GLY A 226 -13.17 -4.88 -5.27
N ARG A 227 -12.62 -4.45 -4.15
CA ARG A 227 -13.02 -3.27 -3.38
C ARG A 227 -11.80 -2.41 -3.11
N PHE A 228 -11.96 -1.10 -3.17
CA PHE A 228 -10.96 -0.14 -2.75
C PHE A 228 -11.61 1.00 -1.96
N ASP A 229 -11.14 1.18 -0.74
CA ASP A 229 -11.52 2.26 0.15
C ASP A 229 -10.40 3.28 0.22
N TYR A 230 -10.73 4.54 -0.06
CA TYR A 230 -9.76 5.64 -0.12
C TYR A 230 -10.43 6.96 0.22
N VAL A 231 -9.60 7.99 0.40
CA VAL A 231 -10.04 9.34 0.65
C VAL A 231 -9.58 10.30 -0.43
N LEU A 232 -10.42 11.30 -0.71
CA LEU A 232 -10.03 12.52 -1.40
C LEU A 232 -10.25 13.71 -0.48
N ASN A 233 -9.16 14.41 -0.16
CA ASN A 233 -9.20 15.62 0.63
C ASN A 233 -8.99 16.85 -0.24
N ASP A 234 -9.88 17.83 -0.10
CA ASP A 234 -9.69 19.18 -0.59
C ASP A 234 -9.60 20.14 0.60
N ALA A 235 -8.36 20.37 1.05
CA ALA A 235 -8.06 21.28 2.15
C ALA A 235 -8.51 22.72 1.86
N THR A 236 -8.58 23.13 0.59
CA THR A 236 -9.01 24.49 0.22
C THR A 236 -10.52 24.69 0.40
N ARG A 237 -11.29 23.60 0.25
CA ARG A 237 -12.74 23.59 0.45
C ARG A 237 -13.18 22.99 1.79
N GLY A 238 -12.24 22.51 2.59
CA GLY A 238 -12.52 21.75 3.82
C GLY A 238 -13.39 20.52 3.56
N THR A 239 -13.29 19.92 2.37
CA THR A 239 -14.11 18.79 1.95
C THR A 239 -13.30 17.50 2.07
N HIS A 240 -13.93 16.47 2.61
CA HIS A 240 -13.37 15.14 2.81
C HIS A 240 -14.35 14.11 2.22
N GLU A 241 -13.91 13.41 1.19
CA GLU A 241 -14.69 12.40 0.49
C GLU A 241 -14.14 11.02 0.87
N VAL A 242 -14.92 10.25 1.63
CA VAL A 242 -14.61 8.83 1.89
C VAL A 242 -15.31 8.00 0.85
N ILE A 243 -14.54 7.26 0.07
CA ILE A 243 -15.04 6.50 -1.06
C ILE A 243 -14.80 5.03 -0.82
N SER A 244 -15.87 4.24 -0.87
CA SER A 244 -15.83 2.78 -0.97
C SER A 244 -16.26 2.39 -2.37
N ALA A 245 -15.31 2.03 -3.22
CA ALA A 245 -15.54 1.63 -4.60
C ALA A 245 -15.43 0.11 -4.74
N PHE A 246 -16.41 -0.50 -5.38
CA PHE A 246 -16.45 -1.91 -5.74
C PHE A 246 -16.46 -2.04 -7.25
N PHE A 247 -15.69 -2.97 -7.79
CA PHE A 247 -15.48 -3.08 -9.23
C PHE A 247 -15.37 -4.53 -9.68
N LYS A 248 -15.74 -4.75 -10.94
CA LYS A 248 -15.50 -6.00 -11.67
C LYS A 248 -14.19 -5.93 -12.41
N ALA A 249 -13.72 -7.09 -12.86
CA ALA A 249 -12.52 -7.20 -13.71
C ALA A 249 -12.61 -6.40 -15.01
N ASN A 250 -13.81 -6.21 -15.57
CA ASN A 250 -14.01 -5.39 -16.77
C ASN A 250 -13.98 -3.88 -16.49
N GLY A 251 -13.85 -3.46 -15.24
CA GLY A 251 -13.80 -2.05 -14.83
C GLY A 251 -15.15 -1.43 -14.45
N SER A 252 -16.28 -2.07 -14.76
CA SER A 252 -17.62 -1.61 -14.31
C SER A 252 -17.76 -1.78 -12.79
N GLY A 253 -18.52 -0.91 -12.14
CA GLY A 253 -18.59 -0.93 -10.68
C GLY A 253 -19.63 -0.02 -10.05
N THR A 254 -19.54 0.09 -8.73
CA THR A 254 -20.38 0.93 -7.88
C THR A 254 -19.54 1.59 -6.80
N ALA A 255 -19.87 2.81 -6.40
CA ALA A 255 -19.21 3.49 -5.29
C ALA A 255 -20.22 4.08 -4.32
N ASN A 256 -19.83 4.05 -3.06
CA ASN A 256 -20.44 4.81 -2.00
C ASN A 256 -19.50 5.94 -1.59
N ILE A 257 -19.97 7.18 -1.69
CA ILE A 257 -19.16 8.37 -1.45
C ILE A 257 -19.78 9.14 -0.30
N THR A 258 -19.10 9.17 0.83
CA THR A 258 -19.48 10.04 1.95
C THR A 258 -18.78 11.38 1.80
N PHE A 259 -19.54 12.40 1.41
CA PHE A 259 -19.09 13.78 1.38
C PHE A 259 -19.21 14.39 2.78
N ARG A 260 -18.10 14.91 3.31
CA ARG A 260 -18.07 15.67 4.55
C ARG A 260 -17.55 17.07 4.27
N THR A 261 -18.34 18.06 4.63
CA THR A 261 -17.99 19.48 4.63
C THR A 261 -18.20 20.04 6.04
N PRO A 262 -17.74 21.26 6.36
CA PRO A 262 -17.97 21.85 7.68
C PRO A 262 -19.46 22.04 8.03
N LEU A 263 -20.34 22.06 7.02
CA LEU A 263 -21.77 22.38 7.19
C LEU A 263 -22.69 21.18 6.95
N LEU A 264 -22.19 20.11 6.32
CA LEU A 264 -23.02 19.01 5.84
C LEU A 264 -22.22 17.72 5.73
N THR A 265 -22.84 16.61 6.13
CA THR A 265 -22.43 15.26 5.74
C THR A 265 -23.54 14.65 4.89
N THR A 266 -23.18 14.10 3.74
CA THR A 266 -24.12 13.42 2.86
C THR A 266 -23.47 12.27 2.12
N GLN A 267 -24.30 11.43 1.51
CA GLN A 267 -23.88 10.25 0.79
C GLN A 267 -24.36 10.34 -0.66
N VAL A 268 -23.44 10.01 -1.56
CA VAL A 268 -23.72 9.84 -2.99
C VAL A 268 -23.43 8.40 -3.36
N ASP A 269 -24.36 7.76 -4.04
CA ASP A 269 -24.16 6.43 -4.60
C ASP A 269 -23.99 6.56 -6.12
N GLU A 270 -22.95 5.95 -6.67
CA GLU A 270 -22.65 5.97 -8.10
C GLU A 270 -22.55 4.55 -8.65
N CYS A 271 -22.94 4.37 -9.91
CA CYS A 271 -22.69 3.16 -10.68
C CYS A 271 -22.14 3.55 -12.06
N TRP A 272 -21.22 2.74 -12.58
CA TRP A 272 -20.58 2.98 -13.87
C TRP A 272 -20.38 1.71 -14.68
N ASP A 273 -20.26 1.88 -16.00
CA ASP A 273 -19.96 0.83 -16.97
C ASP A 273 -18.45 0.61 -17.19
N GLU A 274 -18.05 -0.32 -18.07
CA GLU A 274 -16.64 -0.59 -18.37
C GLU A 274 -15.85 0.61 -18.92
N LEU A 275 -16.52 1.65 -19.42
CA LEU A 275 -15.90 2.88 -19.91
C LEU A 275 -15.77 3.94 -18.80
N ALA A 276 -16.21 3.62 -17.58
CA ALA A 276 -16.34 4.58 -16.48
C ALA A 276 -17.27 5.76 -16.82
N CYS A 277 -18.35 5.47 -17.57
CA CYS A 277 -19.51 6.34 -17.70
C CYS A 277 -20.54 6.02 -16.61
N LEU A 278 -21.08 7.06 -15.97
CA LEU A 278 -22.11 6.90 -14.96
C LEU A 278 -23.41 6.37 -15.59
N THR A 279 -23.92 5.28 -15.04
CA THR A 279 -25.19 4.65 -15.43
C THR A 279 -26.31 4.93 -14.43
N PHE A 280 -25.94 5.23 -13.19
CA PHE A 280 -26.83 5.65 -12.12
C PHE A 280 -26.09 6.51 -11.11
N VAL A 281 -26.78 7.55 -10.62
CA VAL A 281 -26.32 8.39 -9.51
C VAL A 281 -27.50 8.64 -8.59
N ARG A 282 -27.27 8.51 -7.29
CA ARG A 282 -28.18 8.99 -6.23
C ARG A 282 -27.44 10.06 -5.44
N ASP A 283 -27.89 11.30 -5.58
CA ASP A 283 -27.34 12.48 -4.91
C ASP A 283 -28.49 13.29 -4.29
N PRO A 284 -28.99 12.88 -3.10
CA PRO A 284 -30.22 13.45 -2.52
C PRO A 284 -30.14 14.94 -2.21
N LEU A 285 -28.92 15.48 -2.04
CA LEU A 285 -28.68 16.87 -1.70
C LEU A 285 -28.03 17.66 -2.85
N SER A 286 -27.91 17.04 -4.03
CA SER A 286 -27.35 17.64 -5.25
C SER A 286 -25.96 18.26 -5.03
N VAL A 287 -25.12 17.60 -4.23
CA VAL A 287 -23.76 18.09 -3.91
C VAL A 287 -22.81 18.00 -5.11
N THR A 288 -23.00 17.01 -5.98
CA THR A 288 -22.21 16.81 -7.21
C THR A 288 -22.78 17.59 -8.39
N LYS A 289 -24.09 17.90 -8.35
CA LYS A 289 -24.89 18.48 -9.44
C LYS A 289 -25.00 17.60 -10.70
N LEU A 290 -24.56 16.35 -10.65
CA LEU A 290 -24.61 15.40 -11.78
C LEU A 290 -26.06 15.16 -12.26
N CYS A 291 -27.02 15.15 -11.34
CA CYS A 291 -28.44 14.96 -11.64
C CYS A 291 -29.24 16.28 -11.73
N GLY A 292 -28.56 17.43 -11.81
CA GLY A 292 -29.20 18.74 -11.69
C GLY A 292 -29.84 18.92 -10.31
N VAL A 293 -31.15 19.20 -10.28
CA VAL A 293 -31.94 19.34 -9.03
C VAL A 293 -32.60 18.04 -8.57
N ASN A 294 -32.46 16.97 -9.34
CA ASN A 294 -33.06 15.68 -9.00
C ASN A 294 -32.19 14.94 -7.99
N ALA A 295 -32.82 14.27 -7.03
CA ALA A 295 -32.14 13.42 -6.04
C ALA A 295 -31.45 12.19 -6.64
N SER A 296 -31.76 11.85 -7.90
CA SER A 296 -31.15 10.75 -8.64
C SER A 296 -31.36 10.89 -10.14
N CYS A 297 -30.52 10.22 -10.92
CA CYS A 297 -30.59 10.14 -12.37
C CYS A 297 -30.00 8.81 -12.86
N GLY A 298 -30.39 8.38 -14.06
CA GLY A 298 -30.02 7.06 -14.58
C GLY A 298 -30.95 5.94 -14.10
N VAL A 299 -30.46 4.71 -14.19
CA VAL A 299 -31.27 3.50 -13.91
C VAL A 299 -30.56 2.65 -12.87
N ALA A 300 -31.09 2.57 -11.64
CA ALA A 300 -30.49 1.78 -10.57
C ALA A 300 -30.31 0.30 -10.93
N ALA A 301 -31.19 -0.27 -11.76
CA ALA A 301 -31.08 -1.64 -12.25
C ALA A 301 -29.89 -1.86 -13.22
N ALA A 302 -29.25 -0.79 -13.71
CA ALA A 302 -28.04 -0.86 -14.52
C ALA A 302 -26.76 -0.96 -13.67
N CYS A 303 -26.87 -0.83 -12.34
CA CYS A 303 -25.73 -1.03 -11.45
C CYS A 303 -25.23 -2.47 -11.52
N PRO A 304 -23.93 -2.70 -11.73
CA PRO A 304 -23.38 -4.04 -11.77
C PRO A 304 -23.46 -4.70 -10.38
N THR A 305 -23.79 -5.99 -10.35
CA THR A 305 -23.61 -6.79 -9.13
C THR A 305 -22.13 -6.98 -8.86
N VAL A 306 -21.63 -6.38 -7.80
CA VAL A 306 -20.24 -6.46 -7.34
C VAL A 306 -20.11 -7.44 -6.16
N PRO A 307 -18.90 -7.96 -5.88
CA PRO A 307 -18.65 -8.84 -4.74
C PRO A 307 -18.95 -8.20 -3.38
#